data_AF-A0A139HA84-F1
#
_entry.id   AF-A0A139HA84-F1
#
_cell.length_a   1.000
_cell.length_b   1.000
_cell.length_c   1.000
_cell.angle_alpha   90.00
_cell.angle_beta   90.00
_cell.angle_gamma   90.00
#
_symmetry.space_group_name_H-M   'P 1'
#
loop_
_entity.id
_entity.type
_entity.pdbx_description
1 polymer ?
#
loop_
_entity_poly.entity_id
_entity_poly.type
_entity_poly.pdbx_seq_one_letter_code
_entity_poly.pdbx_strand_id
1 'polypeptide(L)'
;MARNIASRQSLRESMADLNVSAGRSVTPVAGVKCESCASAGQTVWVLRGKTCPLCAKSTTPASAAPRLEKQKQTRFPQATRENAARYKKPFCDFLNNNPTVFHAVDALKKDLKEQGFTQLNERNSWEIKPSGKYFVERNGSSLIAFVVGANYEPGNGTVIVASHIDALTLKLKPVSQVPNKAGFLQLGVAPYAGGLGHTWWDRDLGIGGRVHIKEGDKIVTKLVKLDWPIAKIPSLAEHFGAPAQGPFNKETQMVPVIIGLDSSDSQSQMAEPHVEPFSQPSLLGRADGSVGRTSFISTQPPALISAIAKALDLNTSSYANIVNWELELFDVQPATVAGLNKEFISAGRIDDMLCSGAALQALIKVQSYTSSSSMIQVVGLFDDEEIGSLLRQGAKGNFLPITLERAIGSLAGHKPDSDLMGRC
;
A
#
# COMPACT_ATOMS: atom_id res chain seq x y z
N MET A 1 -55.93 28.59 -13.11
CA MET A 1 -55.29 27.27 -12.88
C MET A 1 -54.00 27.24 -13.68
N ALA A 2 -52.96 26.61 -13.13
CA ALA A 2 -51.54 26.60 -13.55
C ALA A 2 -50.70 27.81 -13.08
N ARG A 3 -49.80 27.52 -12.12
CA ARG A 3 -48.80 28.39 -11.47
C ARG A 3 -47.39 27.96 -11.92
N ASN A 4 -46.49 28.95 -11.96
CA ASN A 4 -45.03 28.93 -11.80
C ASN A 4 -44.18 28.25 -12.88
N ILE A 5 -43.59 29.01 -13.81
CA ILE A 5 -42.43 29.94 -13.72
C ILE A 5 -41.10 29.20 -13.91
N ALA A 6 -40.60 29.35 -15.14
CA ALA A 6 -39.21 29.17 -15.52
C ALA A 6 -38.34 30.31 -14.97
N SER A 7 -37.14 29.99 -14.47
CA SER A 7 -35.94 30.85 -14.49
C SER A 7 -34.81 30.23 -13.65
N ARG A 8 -33.82 29.61 -14.29
CA ARG A 8 -32.47 29.39 -13.72
C ARG A 8 -31.42 29.39 -14.83
N GLN A 9 -31.47 30.41 -15.69
CA GLN A 9 -30.45 30.64 -16.70
C GLN A 9 -30.24 32.14 -16.90
N SER A 10 -29.90 32.82 -15.81
CA SER A 10 -29.24 34.13 -15.80
C SER A 10 -28.63 34.30 -14.41
N LEU A 11 -27.41 34.83 -14.33
CA LEU A 11 -26.54 34.97 -13.14
C LEU A 11 -25.42 33.91 -13.06
N ARG A 12 -24.48 33.97 -14.02
CA ARG A 12 -23.11 33.46 -13.79
C ARG A 12 -22.00 34.26 -14.47
N GLU A 13 -22.27 35.52 -14.79
CA GLU A 13 -21.24 36.49 -15.20
C GLU A 13 -21.50 37.81 -14.45
N SER A 14 -20.64 38.08 -13.46
CA SER A 14 -20.39 39.37 -12.80
C SER A 14 -20.08 39.15 -11.32
N MET A 15 -18.83 38.79 -11.00
CA MET A 15 -18.15 39.11 -9.74
C MET A 15 -16.72 38.55 -9.81
N ALA A 16 -15.93 39.12 -10.71
CA ALA A 16 -14.50 39.28 -10.49
C ALA A 16 -14.34 40.62 -9.76
N ASP A 17 -13.69 40.58 -8.60
CA ASP A 17 -13.30 41.66 -7.68
C ASP A 17 -13.94 41.47 -6.31
N LEU A 18 -13.19 40.84 -5.41
CA LEU A 18 -13.15 41.14 -3.96
C LEU A 18 -12.05 40.31 -3.34
N ASN A 19 -10.89 40.95 -3.20
CA ASN A 19 -9.75 40.48 -2.43
C ASN A 19 -9.91 41.00 -0.98
N VAL A 20 -9.34 40.26 -0.02
CA VAL A 20 -8.95 40.69 1.35
C VAL A 20 -9.87 40.36 2.55
N SER A 21 -9.36 39.39 3.33
CA SER A 21 -9.32 39.31 4.82
C SER A 21 -10.42 38.63 5.64
N ALA A 22 -10.00 37.50 6.25
CA ALA A 22 -10.19 37.12 7.65
C ALA A 22 -11.62 37.10 8.24
N GLY A 23 -12.22 35.91 8.24
CA GLY A 23 -13.33 35.59 9.14
C GLY A 23 -12.92 35.67 10.61
N ARG A 24 -13.36 36.72 11.31
CA ARG A 24 -13.39 36.80 12.77
C ARG A 24 -14.75 36.32 13.27
N SER A 25 -14.74 35.33 14.16
CA SER A 25 -15.89 34.93 14.98
C SER A 25 -16.34 36.10 15.86
N VAL A 26 -17.62 36.45 15.80
CA VAL A 26 -18.26 37.39 16.73
C VAL A 26 -18.24 36.77 18.13
N THR A 27 -17.58 37.40 19.09
CA THR A 27 -17.64 37.06 20.51
C THR A 27 -18.79 37.84 21.17
N PRO A 28 -19.55 37.25 22.11
CA PRO A 28 -20.56 37.99 22.85
C PRO A 28 -19.87 39.01 23.76
N VAL A 29 -20.28 40.29 23.64
CA VAL A 29 -19.72 41.38 24.45
C VAL A 29 -20.23 41.25 25.89
N ALA A 30 -19.43 40.63 26.76
CA ALA A 30 -19.77 40.47 28.17
C ALA A 30 -19.76 41.83 28.90
N GLY A 31 -20.90 42.23 29.45
CA GLY A 31 -21.00 43.34 30.39
C GLY A 31 -20.35 42.99 31.75
N VAL A 32 -19.79 43.99 32.44
CA VAL A 32 -19.17 43.82 33.76
C VAL A 32 -19.91 44.68 34.78
N LYS A 33 -20.06 44.20 36.02
CA LYS A 33 -20.59 45.02 37.12
C LYS A 33 -19.59 46.11 37.47
N CYS A 34 -20.07 47.33 37.66
CA CYS A 34 -19.26 48.43 38.17
C CYS A 34 -18.99 48.24 39.67
N GLU A 35 -17.73 48.01 40.05
CA GLU A 35 -17.33 47.75 41.44
C GLU A 35 -17.58 48.96 42.36
N SER A 36 -17.38 50.19 41.88
CA SER A 36 -17.69 51.40 42.67
C SER A 36 -19.18 51.53 42.98
N CYS A 37 -20.08 51.20 42.04
CA CYS A 37 -21.52 51.22 42.30
C CYS A 37 -21.96 50.05 43.19
N ALA A 38 -21.33 48.88 43.02
CA ALA A 38 -21.59 47.72 43.87
C ALA A 38 -21.23 47.99 45.34
N SER A 39 -20.14 48.72 45.61
CA SER A 39 -19.75 49.12 46.96
C SER A 39 -20.73 50.10 47.63
N ALA A 40 -21.56 50.80 46.84
CA ALA A 40 -22.62 51.70 47.31
C ALA A 40 -24.02 51.03 47.31
N GLY A 41 -24.10 49.70 47.16
CA GLY A 41 -25.35 48.94 47.19
C GLY A 41 -26.18 49.00 45.90
N GLN A 42 -25.65 49.54 44.80
CA GLN A 42 -26.35 49.62 43.51
C GLN A 42 -25.73 48.67 42.47
N THR A 43 -26.56 47.89 41.79
CA THR A 43 -26.09 46.98 40.73
C THR A 43 -26.24 47.63 39.36
N VAL A 44 -25.11 48.01 38.74
CA VAL A 44 -25.06 48.63 37.41
C VAL A 44 -24.14 47.81 36.52
N TRP A 45 -24.65 47.39 35.36
CA TRP A 45 -23.89 46.65 34.35
C TRP A 45 -23.42 47.60 33.26
N VAL A 46 -22.12 47.58 32.96
CA VAL A 46 -21.50 48.47 31.97
C VAL A 46 -20.71 47.63 30.97
N LEU A 47 -20.74 48.05 29.70
CA LEU A 47 -19.91 47.45 28.65
C LEU A 47 -18.43 47.70 28.96
N ARG A 48 -17.58 46.68 28.78
CA ARG A 48 -16.14 46.77 28.99
C ARG A 48 -15.55 47.95 28.22
N GLY A 49 -14.83 48.84 28.92
CA GLY A 49 -14.17 50.01 28.33
C GLY A 49 -15.07 51.24 28.17
N LYS A 50 -16.33 51.20 28.60
CA LYS A 50 -17.19 52.40 28.70
C LYS A 50 -17.24 52.94 30.13
N THR A 51 -17.46 54.25 30.23
CA THR A 51 -17.67 54.96 31.48
C THR A 51 -19.04 54.62 32.08
N CYS A 52 -19.08 54.39 33.39
CA CYS A 52 -20.34 54.16 34.08
C CYS A 52 -21.18 55.46 34.11
N PRO A 53 -22.45 55.45 33.68
CA PRO A 53 -23.28 56.65 33.64
C PRO A 53 -23.64 57.21 35.03
N LEU A 54 -23.51 56.41 36.09
CA LEU A 54 -23.85 56.82 37.46
C LEU A 54 -22.67 57.38 38.27
N CYS A 55 -21.44 56.91 38.01
CA CYS A 55 -20.27 57.32 38.80
C CYS A 55 -19.14 57.93 37.97
N ALA A 56 -19.32 58.07 36.66
CA ALA A 56 -18.36 58.61 35.68
C ALA A 56 -16.96 57.97 35.66
N LYS A 57 -16.73 56.89 36.43
CA LYS A 57 -15.45 56.16 36.45
C LYS A 57 -15.36 55.18 35.28
N SER A 58 -14.20 55.12 34.63
CA SER A 58 -13.91 54.16 33.57
C SER A 58 -13.65 52.77 34.16
N THR A 59 -14.25 51.73 33.58
CA THR A 59 -13.90 50.35 33.91
C THR A 59 -12.47 50.07 33.40
N THR A 60 -11.53 49.82 34.31
CA THR A 60 -10.14 49.49 33.95
C THR A 60 -10.12 48.19 33.14
N PRO A 61 -9.43 48.13 31.99
CA PRO A 61 -9.24 46.87 31.29
C PRO A 61 -8.46 45.93 32.20
N ALA A 62 -9.02 44.75 32.47
CA ALA A 62 -8.27 43.68 33.13
C ALA A 62 -6.97 43.47 32.35
N SER A 63 -5.82 43.64 33.02
CA SER A 63 -4.53 43.34 32.40
C SER A 63 -4.61 41.92 31.85
N ALA A 64 -4.42 41.77 30.54
CA ALA A 64 -4.32 40.46 29.93
C ALA A 64 -3.19 39.73 30.66
N ALA A 65 -3.57 38.74 31.48
CA ALA A 65 -2.60 37.79 32.00
C ALA A 65 -1.82 37.27 30.79
N PRO A 66 -0.48 37.22 30.83
CA PRO A 66 0.28 36.71 29.71
C PRO A 66 -0.27 35.32 29.42
N ARG A 67 -0.80 35.15 28.21
CA ARG A 67 -1.15 33.84 27.68
C ARG A 67 0.16 33.08 27.68
N LEU A 68 0.40 32.30 28.73
CA LEU A 68 1.43 31.28 28.73
C LEU A 68 1.10 30.41 27.53
N GLU A 69 1.76 30.67 26.41
CA GLU A 69 1.99 29.69 25.38
C GLU A 69 2.70 28.56 26.11
N LYS A 70 1.90 27.62 26.64
CA LYS A 70 2.38 26.28 26.88
C LYS A 70 2.84 25.82 25.51
N GLN A 71 4.12 26.01 25.21
CA GLN A 71 4.82 25.21 24.22
C GLN A 71 4.41 23.78 24.56
N LYS A 72 3.53 23.20 23.74
CA LYS A 72 3.32 21.76 23.75
C LYS A 72 4.69 21.22 23.35
N GLN A 73 5.57 20.99 24.33
CA GLN A 73 6.69 20.09 24.17
C GLN A 73 6.04 18.78 23.77
N THR A 74 6.07 18.52 22.46
CA THR A 74 5.66 17.23 21.95
C THR A 74 6.58 16.23 22.64
N ARG A 75 6.02 15.23 23.32
CA ARG A 75 6.79 14.11 23.89
C ARG A 75 7.63 13.37 22.84
N PHE A 76 7.44 13.70 21.56
CA PHE A 76 8.17 13.18 20.42
C PHE A 76 9.16 14.22 19.88
N PRO A 77 10.42 13.81 19.62
CA PRO A 77 11.38 14.68 18.94
C PRO A 77 10.84 15.05 17.56
N GLN A 78 10.83 16.35 17.23
CA GLN A 78 10.49 16.80 15.89
C GLN A 78 11.53 16.29 14.88
N ALA A 79 11.06 15.95 13.68
CA ALA A 79 11.95 15.54 12.60
C ALA A 79 12.84 16.72 12.19
N THR A 80 14.14 16.61 12.44
CA THR A 80 15.16 17.53 11.93
C THR A 80 15.80 16.95 10.66
N ARG A 81 16.52 17.77 9.88
CA ARG A 81 17.23 17.30 8.68
C ARG A 81 18.25 16.20 9.01
N GLU A 82 18.90 16.25 10.17
CA GLU A 82 19.86 15.24 10.61
C GLU A 82 19.17 13.92 11.01
N ASN A 83 17.97 13.99 11.59
CA ASN A 83 17.18 12.80 11.94
C ASN A 83 16.58 12.13 10.70
N ALA A 84 16.15 12.91 9.71
CA ALA A 84 15.61 12.39 8.46
C ALA A 84 16.64 11.58 7.66
N ALA A 85 17.92 11.99 7.68
CA ALA A 85 19.00 11.29 6.98
C ALA A 85 19.16 9.82 7.41
N ARG A 86 18.85 9.50 8.69
CA ARG A 86 18.95 8.14 9.24
C ARG A 86 17.96 7.16 8.62
N TYR A 87 16.83 7.65 8.10
CA TYR A 87 15.79 6.82 7.49
C TYR A 87 15.97 6.65 5.98
N LYS A 88 16.77 7.49 5.32
CA LYS A 88 16.95 7.47 3.86
C LYS A 88 17.51 6.14 3.35
N LYS A 89 18.65 5.72 3.90
CA LYS A 89 19.34 4.50 3.44
C LYS A 89 18.54 3.22 3.74
N PRO A 90 18.04 2.99 4.96
CA PRO A 90 17.20 1.82 5.23
C PRO A 90 15.95 1.76 4.35
N PHE A 91 15.34 2.91 4.05
CA PHE A 91 14.18 2.95 3.16
C PHE A 91 14.53 2.62 1.69
N CYS A 92 15.65 3.12 1.18
CA CYS A 92 16.12 2.75 -0.17
C CYS A 92 16.45 1.25 -0.24
N ASP A 93 17.13 0.71 0.79
CA ASP A 93 17.45 -0.72 0.87
C ASP A 93 16.17 -1.58 0.95
N PHE A 94 15.15 -1.12 1.68
CA PHE A 94 13.83 -1.75 1.73
C PHE A 94 13.17 -1.80 0.35
N LEU A 95 13.13 -0.69 -0.40
CA LEU A 95 12.53 -0.66 -1.74
C LEU A 95 13.28 -1.51 -2.78
N ASN A 96 14.60 -1.65 -2.62
CA ASN A 96 15.46 -2.44 -3.51
C ASN A 96 15.29 -3.94 -3.30
N ASN A 97 15.17 -4.36 -2.04
CA ASN A 97 15.04 -5.77 -1.71
C ASN A 97 13.61 -6.30 -1.89
N ASN A 98 12.62 -5.41 -1.85
CA ASN A 98 11.20 -5.76 -1.87
C ASN A 98 10.49 -5.17 -3.10
N PRO A 99 10.66 -5.79 -4.28
CA PRO A 99 10.05 -5.27 -5.50
C PRO A 99 8.55 -5.53 -5.60
N THR A 100 8.02 -6.51 -4.87
CA THR A 100 6.61 -6.91 -4.92
C THR A 100 5.94 -6.84 -3.56
N VAL A 101 4.60 -6.78 -3.56
CA VAL A 101 3.79 -6.79 -2.32
C VAL A 101 4.12 -7.99 -1.42
N PHE A 102 4.37 -9.17 -2.02
CA PHE A 102 4.71 -10.38 -1.27
C PHE A 102 6.09 -10.29 -0.58
N HIS A 103 7.08 -9.69 -1.25
CA HIS A 103 8.39 -9.47 -0.65
C HIS A 103 8.30 -8.42 0.45
N ALA A 104 7.54 -7.35 0.24
CA ALA A 104 7.32 -6.32 1.25
C ALA A 104 6.69 -6.91 2.53
N VAL A 105 5.63 -7.71 2.41
CA VAL A 105 5.03 -8.39 3.58
C VAL A 105 6.02 -9.33 4.27
N ASP A 106 6.78 -10.12 3.53
CA ASP A 106 7.76 -11.05 4.11
C ASP A 106 8.88 -10.32 4.86
N ALA A 107 9.40 -9.22 4.31
CA ALA A 107 10.39 -8.39 4.99
C ALA A 107 9.82 -7.73 6.25
N LEU A 108 8.64 -7.11 6.16
CA LEU A 108 8.00 -6.46 7.31
C LEU A 108 7.63 -7.48 8.41
N LYS A 109 7.25 -8.69 8.02
CA LYS A 109 7.02 -9.81 8.95
C LYS A 109 8.29 -10.22 9.67
N LYS A 110 9.43 -10.31 8.97
CA LYS A 110 10.74 -10.60 9.58
C LYS A 110 11.10 -9.52 10.59
N ASP A 111 10.97 -8.25 10.20
CA ASP A 111 11.23 -7.11 11.09
C ASP A 111 10.34 -7.17 12.35
N LEU A 112 9.05 -7.45 12.22
CA LEU A 112 8.14 -7.58 13.36
C LEU A 112 8.51 -8.75 14.28
N LYS A 113 8.93 -9.90 13.72
CA LYS A 113 9.37 -11.05 14.53
C LYS A 113 10.65 -10.72 15.31
N GLU A 114 11.60 -10.03 14.70
CA GLU A 114 12.82 -9.58 15.37
C GLU A 114 12.53 -8.60 16.52
N GLN A 115 11.47 -7.80 16.40
CA GLN A 115 10.99 -6.89 17.45
C GLN A 115 10.08 -7.58 18.50
N GLY A 116 9.95 -8.91 18.45
CA GLY A 116 9.23 -9.71 19.43
C GLY A 116 7.71 -9.72 19.27
N PHE A 117 7.17 -9.47 18.08
CA PHE A 117 5.75 -9.68 17.82
C PHE A 117 5.43 -11.15 17.60
N THR A 118 4.28 -11.58 18.11
CA THR A 118 3.76 -12.93 17.91
C THR A 118 2.91 -13.00 16.64
N GLN A 119 3.21 -13.96 15.76
CA GLN A 119 2.36 -14.23 14.58
C GLN A 119 1.07 -14.94 15.01
N LEU A 120 -0.07 -14.36 14.64
CA LEU A 120 -1.40 -14.95 14.82
C LEU A 120 -1.88 -15.53 13.49
N ASN A 121 -2.47 -16.73 13.55
CA ASN A 121 -3.09 -17.38 12.40
C ASN A 121 -4.60 -17.16 12.44
N GLU A 122 -5.20 -16.73 11.33
CA GLU A 122 -6.65 -16.50 11.24
C GLU A 122 -7.48 -17.75 11.60
N ARG A 123 -6.93 -18.96 11.36
CA ARG A 123 -7.61 -20.24 11.62
C ARG A 123 -7.61 -20.70 13.07
N ASN A 124 -6.79 -20.08 13.91
CA ASN A 124 -6.64 -20.49 15.32
C ASN A 124 -7.42 -19.54 16.23
N SER A 125 -7.84 -20.03 17.39
CA SER A 125 -8.32 -19.17 18.47
C SER A 125 -7.18 -18.28 18.98
N TRP A 126 -7.49 -17.02 19.29
CA TRP A 126 -6.49 -16.04 19.72
C TRP A 126 -6.56 -15.81 21.23
N GLU A 127 -5.40 -15.86 21.89
CA GLU A 127 -5.24 -15.51 23.30
C GLU A 127 -4.40 -14.23 23.39
N ILE A 128 -5.09 -13.09 23.45
CA ILE A 128 -4.46 -11.76 23.44
C ILE A 128 -4.39 -11.24 24.87
N LYS A 129 -3.21 -10.77 25.26
CA LYS A 129 -2.92 -10.25 26.60
C LYS A 129 -2.60 -8.76 26.55
N PRO A 130 -2.93 -8.00 27.61
CA PRO A 130 -2.40 -6.65 27.79
C PRO A 130 -0.86 -6.64 27.74
N SER A 131 -0.27 -5.57 27.22
CA SER A 131 1.17 -5.49 26.89
C SER A 131 1.66 -6.47 25.81
N GLY A 132 0.76 -7.22 25.16
CA GLY A 132 1.10 -8.14 24.08
C GLY A 132 1.29 -7.42 22.73
N LYS A 133 2.09 -8.05 21.87
CA LYS A 133 2.42 -7.56 20.52
C LYS A 133 2.11 -8.67 19.52
N TYR A 134 1.30 -8.36 18.53
CA TYR A 134 0.77 -9.37 17.62
C TYR A 134 0.71 -8.86 16.18
N PHE A 135 0.77 -9.78 15.22
CA PHE A 135 0.45 -9.47 13.82
C PHE A 135 -0.27 -10.63 13.15
N VAL A 136 -1.08 -10.31 12.16
CA VAL A 136 -1.85 -11.25 11.33
C VAL A 136 -1.55 -10.95 9.87
N GLU A 137 -1.32 -11.98 9.07
CA GLU A 137 -1.16 -11.86 7.62
C GLU A 137 -2.35 -12.48 6.91
N ARG A 138 -2.72 -11.92 5.75
CA ARG A 138 -3.76 -12.44 4.87
C ARG A 138 -3.26 -12.50 3.44
N ASN A 139 -3.44 -13.64 2.77
CA ASN A 139 -2.95 -13.93 1.42
C ASN A 139 -1.41 -13.83 1.24
N GLY A 140 -0.67 -13.46 2.28
CA GLY A 140 0.74 -13.08 2.16
C GLY A 140 0.95 -11.73 1.48
N SER A 141 -0.11 -10.98 1.20
CA SER A 141 -0.07 -9.65 0.57
C SER A 141 -0.68 -8.54 1.42
N SER A 142 -1.31 -8.85 2.56
CA SER A 142 -1.74 -7.84 3.55
C SER A 142 -1.35 -8.25 4.96
N LEU A 143 -1.13 -7.25 5.81
CA LEU A 143 -0.56 -7.40 7.15
C LEU A 143 -1.24 -6.42 8.11
N ILE A 144 -1.75 -6.92 9.23
CA ILE A 144 -2.19 -6.07 10.34
C ILE A 144 -1.29 -6.36 11.54
N ALA A 145 -0.63 -5.34 12.05
CA ALA A 145 0.17 -5.41 13.27
C ALA A 145 -0.48 -4.55 14.35
N PHE A 146 -0.51 -5.06 15.59
CA PHE A 146 -1.07 -4.31 16.70
C PHE A 146 -0.35 -4.57 18.02
N VAL A 147 -0.40 -3.56 18.89
CA VAL A 147 0.18 -3.59 20.24
C VAL A 147 -0.91 -3.19 21.23
N VAL A 148 -1.07 -3.99 22.28
CA VAL A 148 -2.06 -3.76 23.33
C VAL A 148 -1.40 -3.01 24.48
N GLY A 149 -1.96 -1.86 24.88
CA GLY A 149 -1.50 -1.12 26.05
C GLY A 149 -1.60 -1.93 27.35
N ALA A 150 -0.74 -1.63 28.33
CA ALA A 150 -0.74 -2.34 29.61
C ALA A 150 -2.03 -2.12 30.42
N ASN A 151 -2.62 -0.93 30.31
CA ASN A 151 -3.84 -0.52 31.01
C ASN A 151 -5.07 -0.60 30.10
N TYR A 152 -5.04 -1.46 29.09
CA TYR A 152 -6.18 -1.63 28.20
C TYR A 152 -7.29 -2.39 28.92
N GLU A 153 -8.50 -1.83 28.90
CA GLU A 153 -9.73 -2.46 29.36
C GLU A 153 -10.71 -2.57 28.17
N PRO A 154 -11.53 -3.63 28.10
CA PRO A 154 -12.55 -3.76 27.08
C PRO A 154 -13.48 -2.53 27.05
N GLY A 155 -13.56 -1.85 25.90
CA GLY A 155 -14.30 -0.59 25.73
C GLY A 155 -13.38 0.62 25.53
N ASN A 156 -12.07 0.49 25.78
CA ASN A 156 -11.11 1.53 25.46
C ASN A 156 -10.92 1.70 23.95
N GLY A 157 -10.47 2.89 23.55
CA GLY A 157 -10.28 3.26 22.15
C GLY A 157 -9.11 2.53 21.47
N THR A 158 -9.17 2.52 20.14
CA THR A 158 -8.08 2.06 19.27
C THR A 158 -7.56 3.22 18.43
N VAL A 159 -6.25 3.21 18.17
CA VAL A 159 -5.58 4.14 17.26
C VAL A 159 -5.12 3.34 16.07
N ILE A 160 -5.64 3.67 14.88
CA ILE A 160 -5.41 2.91 13.66
C ILE A 160 -4.72 3.81 12.64
N VAL A 161 -3.63 3.31 12.08
CA VAL A 161 -3.02 3.84 10.85
C VAL A 161 -3.22 2.79 9.77
N ALA A 162 -3.86 3.18 8.68
CA ALA A 162 -4.09 2.31 7.53
C ALA A 162 -3.35 2.89 6.32
N SER A 163 -2.68 2.02 5.57
CA SER A 163 -2.00 2.34 4.31
C SER A 163 -2.03 1.12 3.40
N HIS A 164 -1.52 1.25 2.18
CA HIS A 164 -1.46 0.15 1.23
C HIS A 164 -0.03 -0.14 0.77
N ILE A 165 0.18 -1.37 0.30
CA ILE A 165 1.51 -1.90 -0.07
C ILE A 165 1.57 -2.44 -1.49
N ASP A 166 0.43 -2.47 -2.19
CA ASP A 166 0.41 -2.62 -3.63
C ASP A 166 0.91 -1.35 -4.32
N ALA A 167 1.43 -1.53 -5.52
CA ALA A 167 1.90 -0.45 -6.38
C ALA A 167 1.59 -0.78 -7.84
N LEU A 168 1.54 0.25 -8.68
CA LEU A 168 1.36 0.09 -10.12
C LEU A 168 2.45 -0.82 -10.70
N THR A 169 2.03 -1.88 -11.38
CA THR A 169 2.94 -2.93 -11.87
C THR A 169 2.40 -3.63 -13.12
N LEU A 170 3.22 -4.51 -13.70
CA LEU A 170 2.86 -5.35 -14.84
C LEU A 170 2.80 -6.81 -14.40
N LYS A 171 1.60 -7.37 -14.29
CA LYS A 171 1.42 -8.76 -13.89
C LYS A 171 1.52 -9.67 -15.11
N LEU A 172 2.13 -10.84 -14.97
CA LEU A 172 2.15 -11.83 -16.04
C LEU A 172 0.75 -12.38 -16.29
N LYS A 173 0.42 -12.62 -17.56
CA LYS A 173 -0.84 -13.28 -17.91
C LYS A 173 -0.80 -14.75 -17.49
N PRO A 174 -1.95 -15.37 -17.13
CA PRO A 174 -2.01 -16.81 -16.84
C PRO A 174 -1.43 -17.68 -17.95
N VAL A 175 -1.56 -17.23 -19.20
CA VAL A 175 -0.81 -17.75 -20.36
C VAL A 175 0.10 -16.62 -20.83
N SER A 176 1.38 -16.68 -20.46
CA SER A 176 2.35 -15.62 -20.81
C SER A 176 3.14 -15.94 -22.07
N GLN A 177 3.01 -17.16 -22.60
CA GLN A 177 3.61 -17.52 -23.88
C GLN A 177 2.93 -16.78 -25.02
N VAL A 178 3.70 -16.02 -25.78
CA VAL A 178 3.29 -15.30 -26.98
C VAL A 178 4.09 -15.84 -28.16
N PRO A 179 3.51 -15.96 -29.38
CA PRO A 179 4.27 -16.37 -30.55
C PRO A 179 5.50 -15.50 -30.76
N ASN A 180 6.61 -16.13 -31.19
CA ASN A 180 7.80 -15.40 -31.58
C ASN A 180 7.45 -14.43 -32.73
N LYS A 181 7.84 -13.17 -32.59
CA LYS A 181 7.62 -12.14 -33.60
C LYS A 181 8.94 -11.52 -33.99
N ALA A 182 9.29 -11.66 -35.27
CA ALA A 182 10.52 -11.11 -35.84
C ALA A 182 11.82 -11.57 -35.12
N GLY A 183 11.85 -12.81 -34.60
CA GLY A 183 13.01 -13.38 -33.90
C GLY A 183 13.08 -13.07 -32.41
N PHE A 184 12.14 -12.28 -31.89
CA PHE A 184 12.08 -11.90 -30.48
C PHE A 184 11.08 -12.74 -29.70
N LEU A 185 11.55 -13.28 -28.57
CA LEU A 185 10.69 -13.90 -27.57
C LEU A 185 9.98 -12.80 -26.77
N GLN A 186 8.65 -12.84 -26.74
CA GLN A 186 7.83 -11.85 -26.05
C GLN A 186 7.15 -12.46 -24.81
N LEU A 187 6.77 -11.59 -23.87
CA LEU A 187 6.08 -11.99 -22.65
C LEU A 187 4.69 -11.34 -22.57
N GLY A 188 3.65 -12.16 -22.44
CA GLY A 188 2.28 -11.67 -22.23
C GLY A 188 2.10 -11.09 -20.84
N VAL A 189 1.85 -9.78 -20.75
CA VAL A 189 1.62 -9.07 -19.48
C VAL A 189 0.29 -8.31 -19.49
N ALA A 190 -0.26 -8.11 -18.31
CA ALA A 190 -1.46 -7.32 -18.07
C ALA A 190 -1.12 -6.13 -17.16
N PRO A 191 -1.56 -4.90 -17.49
CA PRO A 191 -1.36 -3.75 -16.62
C PRO A 191 -2.20 -3.89 -15.35
N TYR A 192 -1.56 -3.88 -14.19
CA TYR A 192 -2.26 -3.79 -12.90
C TYR A 192 -2.53 -2.33 -12.56
N ALA A 193 -3.77 -2.03 -12.17
CA ALA A 193 -4.24 -0.69 -11.77
C ALA A 193 -3.88 0.46 -12.74
N GLY A 194 -3.90 0.19 -14.04
CA GLY A 194 -3.55 1.21 -15.03
C GLY A 194 -2.04 1.35 -15.30
N GLY A 195 -1.24 0.37 -14.86
CA GLY A 195 0.14 0.15 -15.33
C GLY A 195 0.29 0.19 -16.86
N LEU A 196 1.53 0.16 -17.35
CA LEU A 196 1.89 0.51 -18.75
C LEU A 196 1.60 1.98 -19.08
N GLY A 197 2.07 2.88 -18.23
CA GLY A 197 2.19 4.30 -18.57
C GLY A 197 3.41 4.57 -19.47
N HIS A 198 3.58 5.82 -19.91
CA HIS A 198 4.72 6.24 -20.72
C HIS A 198 6.09 6.09 -20.02
N THR A 199 6.11 5.98 -18.69
CA THR A 199 7.33 5.81 -17.90
C THR A 199 7.94 4.41 -17.97
N TRP A 200 7.17 3.43 -18.47
CA TRP A 200 7.58 2.02 -18.58
C TRP A 200 8.35 1.72 -19.87
N TRP A 201 8.36 2.62 -20.84
CA TRP A 201 9.15 2.48 -22.06
C TRP A 201 10.64 2.54 -21.75
N ASP A 202 11.41 1.71 -22.46
CA ASP A 202 12.87 1.64 -22.41
C ASP A 202 13.49 1.40 -21.02
N ARG A 203 12.67 0.94 -20.06
CA ARG A 203 13.10 0.51 -18.73
C ARG A 203 13.67 -0.90 -18.75
N ASP A 204 14.66 -1.12 -17.90
CA ASP A 204 15.23 -2.44 -17.67
C ASP A 204 14.37 -3.13 -16.59
N LEU A 205 13.65 -4.18 -16.99
CA LEU A 205 12.64 -4.81 -16.15
C LEU A 205 13.11 -6.17 -15.64
N GLY A 206 13.07 -6.33 -14.33
CA GLY A 206 13.25 -7.60 -13.62
C GLY A 206 11.89 -8.27 -13.41
N ILE A 207 11.92 -9.47 -12.85
CA ILE A 207 10.70 -10.21 -12.50
C ILE A 207 10.77 -10.76 -11.09
N GLY A 208 9.65 -10.71 -10.39
CA GLY A 208 9.55 -11.27 -9.05
C GLY A 208 8.11 -11.52 -8.65
N GLY A 209 7.93 -12.25 -7.56
CA GLY A 209 6.61 -12.54 -7.01
C GLY A 209 6.61 -13.85 -6.24
N ARG A 210 5.50 -14.58 -6.31
CA ARG A 210 5.31 -15.86 -5.62
C ARG A 210 5.06 -17.00 -6.59
N VAL A 211 5.57 -18.18 -6.25
CA VAL A 211 5.40 -19.43 -7.00
C VAL A 211 4.80 -20.48 -6.08
N HIS A 212 3.75 -21.15 -6.54
CA HIS A 212 3.11 -22.25 -5.85
C HIS A 212 3.65 -23.58 -6.36
N ILE A 213 4.27 -24.34 -5.48
CA ILE A 213 4.94 -25.61 -5.80
C ILE A 213 4.26 -26.73 -5.01
N LYS A 214 3.99 -27.84 -5.69
CA LYS A 214 3.51 -29.06 -5.07
C LYS A 214 4.69 -29.84 -4.47
N GLU A 215 4.76 -29.89 -3.15
CA GLU A 215 5.72 -30.71 -2.39
C GLU A 215 4.95 -31.87 -1.74
N GLY A 216 4.95 -33.03 -2.40
CA GLY A 216 4.13 -34.19 -2.00
C GLY A 216 2.64 -33.87 -2.11
N ASP A 217 1.91 -33.99 -1.00
CA ASP A 217 0.46 -33.70 -0.92
C ASP A 217 0.15 -32.25 -0.52
N LYS A 218 1.16 -31.39 -0.35
CA LYS A 218 0.99 -30.01 0.07
C LYS A 218 1.41 -29.03 -1.01
N ILE A 219 0.72 -27.90 -1.10
CA ILE A 219 1.11 -26.78 -1.94
C ILE A 219 1.85 -25.77 -1.05
N VAL A 220 3.10 -25.51 -1.37
CA VAL A 220 3.97 -24.55 -0.69
C VAL A 220 4.15 -23.33 -1.58
N THR A 221 4.14 -22.15 -0.97
CA THR A 221 4.39 -20.89 -1.68
C THR A 221 5.82 -20.45 -1.41
N LYS A 222 6.59 -20.19 -2.47
CA LYS A 222 7.97 -19.66 -2.39
C LYS A 222 8.03 -18.30 -3.10
N LEU A 223 8.84 -17.39 -2.56
CA LEU A 223 9.10 -16.10 -3.20
C LEU A 223 10.27 -16.24 -4.15
N VAL A 224 10.18 -15.57 -5.29
CA VAL A 224 11.24 -15.52 -6.30
C VAL A 224 11.48 -14.08 -6.73
N LYS A 225 12.75 -13.74 -6.92
CA LYS A 225 13.19 -12.45 -7.45
C LYS A 225 14.40 -12.70 -8.34
N LEU A 226 14.35 -12.23 -9.59
CA LEU A 226 15.50 -12.23 -10.47
C LEU A 226 16.13 -10.84 -10.43
N ASP A 227 17.40 -10.77 -9.99
CA ASP A 227 18.12 -9.51 -9.75
C ASP A 227 18.75 -8.90 -11.00
N TRP A 228 18.51 -9.48 -12.18
CA TRP A 228 19.00 -8.97 -13.45
C TRP A 228 17.83 -8.63 -14.39
N PRO A 229 18.01 -7.67 -15.31
CA PRO A 229 16.96 -7.32 -16.25
C PRO A 229 16.72 -8.47 -17.23
N ILE A 230 15.47 -8.90 -17.32
CA ILE A 230 15.04 -9.99 -18.21
C ILE A 230 14.11 -9.52 -19.31
N ALA A 231 13.48 -8.36 -19.15
CA ALA A 231 12.48 -7.83 -20.06
C ALA A 231 12.70 -6.34 -20.32
N LYS A 232 12.28 -5.89 -21.49
CA LYS A 232 12.28 -4.48 -21.88
C LYS A 232 11.07 -4.19 -22.76
N ILE A 233 10.51 -2.99 -22.64
CA ILE A 233 9.45 -2.51 -23.54
C ILE A 233 10.09 -1.46 -24.45
N PRO A 234 10.59 -1.84 -25.65
CA PRO A 234 11.35 -0.93 -26.50
C PRO A 234 10.43 0.10 -27.17
N SER A 235 10.82 1.37 -27.14
CA SER A 235 10.14 2.40 -27.93
C SER A 235 10.41 2.24 -29.44
N LEU A 236 9.47 2.72 -30.26
CA LEU A 236 9.69 2.83 -31.70
C LEU A 236 10.53 4.07 -31.99
N ALA A 237 11.57 3.93 -32.81
CA ALA A 237 12.44 5.05 -33.16
C ALA A 237 11.67 6.22 -33.80
N GLU A 238 11.99 7.45 -33.38
CA GLU A 238 11.30 8.67 -33.84
C GLU A 238 11.37 8.88 -35.36
N HIS A 239 12.40 8.33 -36.01
CA HIS A 239 12.61 8.39 -37.46
C HIS A 239 11.43 7.81 -38.27
N PHE A 240 10.62 6.94 -37.68
CA PHE A 240 9.43 6.39 -38.34
C PHE A 240 8.27 7.39 -38.43
N GLY A 241 8.36 8.56 -37.78
CA GLY A 241 7.37 9.64 -37.92
C GLY A 241 6.10 9.39 -37.13
N ALA A 242 4.93 9.60 -37.75
CA ALA A 242 3.62 9.52 -37.09
C ALA A 242 3.35 8.20 -36.31
N PRO A 243 3.79 6.99 -36.77
CA PRO A 243 3.66 5.75 -36.01
C PRO A 243 4.46 5.71 -34.69
N ALA A 244 5.51 6.52 -34.56
CA ALA A 244 6.29 6.66 -33.32
C ALA A 244 5.65 7.65 -32.34
N GLN A 245 4.54 8.28 -32.72
CA GLN A 245 3.77 9.20 -31.89
C GLN A 245 2.50 8.49 -31.41
N GLY A 246 2.27 8.46 -30.10
CA GLY A 246 1.13 7.79 -29.49
C GLY A 246 -0.24 8.40 -29.88
N PRO A 247 -1.35 7.82 -29.39
CA PRO A 247 -1.45 6.86 -28.29
C PRO A 247 -1.12 5.42 -28.72
N PHE A 248 -0.30 4.75 -27.90
CA PHE A 248 0.07 3.36 -28.12
C PHE A 248 -0.96 2.40 -27.52
N ASN A 249 -1.23 1.31 -28.23
CA ASN A 249 -2.05 0.21 -27.76
C ASN A 249 -1.25 -0.65 -26.77
N LYS A 250 -1.74 -0.72 -25.53
CA LYS A 250 -1.10 -1.48 -24.43
C LYS A 250 -0.97 -2.98 -24.70
N GLU A 251 -1.87 -3.57 -25.48
CA GLU A 251 -1.90 -5.01 -25.76
C GLU A 251 -0.98 -5.40 -26.92
N THR A 252 -0.87 -4.56 -27.95
CA THR A 252 -0.12 -4.92 -29.17
C THR A 252 1.25 -4.23 -29.27
N GLN A 253 1.39 -3.02 -28.72
CA GLN A 253 2.61 -2.20 -28.86
C GLN A 253 3.44 -2.14 -27.58
N MET A 254 2.89 -2.49 -26.41
CA MET A 254 3.61 -2.51 -25.13
C MET A 254 3.86 -3.93 -24.60
N VAL A 255 4.01 -4.91 -25.50
CA VAL A 255 4.36 -6.28 -25.12
C VAL A 255 5.86 -6.34 -24.79
N PRO A 256 6.26 -6.66 -23.55
CA PRO A 256 7.66 -6.77 -23.18
C PRO A 256 8.37 -7.82 -24.03
N VAL A 257 9.55 -7.46 -24.51
CA VAL A 257 10.48 -8.36 -25.16
C VAL A 257 11.38 -8.94 -24.09
N ILE A 258 11.43 -10.28 -24.00
CA ILE A 258 12.42 -10.96 -23.18
C ILE A 258 13.78 -10.78 -23.86
N ILE A 259 14.81 -10.47 -23.09
CA ILE A 259 16.20 -10.32 -23.60
C ILE A 259 16.78 -11.71 -23.91
N GLY A 260 16.12 -12.46 -24.79
CA GLY A 260 16.53 -13.73 -25.34
C GLY A 260 16.23 -13.71 -26.83
N LEU A 261 17.28 -13.83 -27.65
CA LEU A 261 17.14 -14.10 -29.07
C LEU A 261 16.93 -15.60 -29.22
N ASP A 262 15.85 -16.00 -29.87
CA ASP A 262 15.75 -17.38 -30.35
C ASP A 262 16.62 -17.49 -31.60
N SER A 263 17.93 -17.64 -31.40
CA SER A 263 18.89 -17.88 -32.49
C SER A 263 18.94 -19.38 -32.82
N SER A 264 17.81 -20.09 -32.74
CA SER A 264 17.73 -21.51 -33.09
C SER A 264 17.03 -21.76 -34.42
N ASP A 265 17.06 -20.82 -35.36
CA ASP A 265 17.01 -21.15 -36.79
C ASP A 265 18.44 -21.32 -37.32
N SER A 266 19.00 -22.51 -37.11
CA SER A 266 19.93 -23.13 -38.06
C SER A 266 20.25 -24.62 -37.83
N GLN A 267 19.80 -25.30 -36.76
CA GLN A 267 20.10 -26.76 -36.69
C GLN A 267 19.32 -27.70 -35.75
N SER A 268 18.20 -27.31 -35.11
CA SER A 268 17.53 -28.27 -34.19
C SER A 268 16.03 -28.10 -34.04
N GLN A 269 15.28 -27.99 -35.14
CA GLN A 269 13.85 -28.36 -35.17
C GLN A 269 13.51 -29.00 -36.53
N MET A 270 13.84 -30.28 -36.68
CA MET A 270 13.07 -31.15 -37.58
C MET A 270 12.11 -31.97 -36.74
N ALA A 271 10.85 -31.94 -37.18
CA ALA A 271 9.66 -32.62 -36.66
C ALA A 271 8.95 -31.96 -35.46
N GLU A 272 7.90 -31.19 -35.75
CA GLU A 272 6.50 -31.58 -35.49
C GLU A 272 5.57 -30.71 -36.38
N PRO A 273 4.49 -31.25 -36.98
CA PRO A 273 3.65 -30.51 -37.91
C PRO A 273 2.67 -29.57 -37.21
N HIS A 274 2.30 -28.49 -37.92
CA HIS A 274 1.23 -27.55 -37.58
C HIS A 274 -0.01 -28.25 -36.99
N VAL A 275 -0.34 -27.94 -35.72
CA VAL A 275 -1.64 -28.25 -35.14
C VAL A 275 -2.27 -26.95 -34.63
N GLU A 276 -3.47 -26.67 -35.12
CA GLU A 276 -4.32 -25.54 -34.76
C GLU A 276 -4.51 -25.43 -33.23
N PRO A 277 -4.42 -24.22 -32.62
CA PRO A 277 -4.30 -24.07 -31.16
C PRO A 277 -5.54 -24.43 -30.33
N PHE A 278 -6.68 -24.73 -30.97
CA PHE A 278 -7.98 -24.83 -30.29
C PHE A 278 -8.70 -26.18 -30.42
N SER A 279 -8.07 -27.20 -31.02
CA SER A 279 -8.83 -28.36 -31.52
C SER A 279 -8.91 -29.59 -30.60
N GLN A 280 -8.31 -29.63 -29.40
CA GLN A 280 -8.50 -30.78 -28.49
C GLN A 280 -8.41 -30.40 -26.99
N PRO A 281 -9.45 -30.67 -26.16
CA PRO A 281 -9.31 -30.59 -24.71
C PRO A 281 -8.46 -31.77 -24.24
N SER A 282 -7.27 -31.52 -23.71
CA SER A 282 -6.41 -32.63 -23.27
C SER A 282 -6.81 -33.09 -21.87
N LEU A 283 -7.16 -34.37 -21.80
CA LEU A 283 -7.53 -35.13 -20.61
C LEU A 283 -6.28 -35.41 -19.75
N LEU A 284 -6.48 -35.52 -18.44
CA LEU A 284 -5.46 -35.74 -17.40
C LEU A 284 -4.38 -36.80 -17.75
N GLY A 285 -3.12 -36.45 -17.48
CA GLY A 285 -2.07 -37.35 -16.97
C GLY A 285 -1.60 -38.49 -17.87
N ARG A 286 -0.44 -38.33 -18.54
CA ARG A 286 0.37 -39.46 -19.00
C ARG A 286 1.29 -39.94 -17.88
N ALA A 287 1.31 -41.25 -17.66
CA ALA A 287 2.02 -41.95 -16.59
C ALA A 287 3.56 -42.05 -16.77
N ASP A 288 4.17 -41.19 -17.59
CA ASP A 288 5.58 -41.29 -17.99
C ASP A 288 6.45 -40.13 -17.45
N GLY A 289 5.93 -39.28 -16.57
CA GLY A 289 6.70 -38.15 -16.04
C GLY A 289 7.08 -37.07 -17.09
N SER A 290 6.67 -37.25 -18.35
CA SER A 290 6.71 -36.22 -19.36
C SER A 290 5.71 -35.11 -19.01
N VAL A 291 6.17 -33.86 -19.09
CA VAL A 291 5.37 -32.64 -18.85
C VAL A 291 4.12 -32.71 -19.72
N GLY A 292 2.97 -33.01 -19.10
CA GLY A 292 1.71 -33.06 -19.81
C GLY A 292 1.47 -31.73 -20.53
N ARG A 293 1.02 -31.78 -21.78
CA ARG A 293 0.66 -30.60 -22.59
C ARG A 293 -0.41 -29.70 -21.93
N THR A 294 -0.99 -30.12 -20.81
CA THR A 294 -1.99 -29.43 -19.96
C THR A 294 -1.45 -28.92 -18.62
N SER A 295 -0.16 -29.08 -18.36
CA SER A 295 0.45 -28.52 -17.15
C SER A 295 0.61 -27.01 -17.28
N PHE A 296 0.54 -26.28 -16.15
CA PHE A 296 0.73 -24.82 -16.14
C PHE A 296 2.00 -24.38 -16.88
N ILE A 297 3.06 -25.21 -16.83
CA ILE A 297 4.36 -24.98 -17.47
C ILE A 297 4.23 -24.87 -19.00
N SER A 298 3.33 -25.61 -19.65
CA SER A 298 3.17 -25.51 -21.11
C SER A 298 2.61 -24.16 -21.56
N THR A 299 2.05 -23.37 -20.64
CA THR A 299 1.50 -22.04 -20.93
C THR A 299 2.51 -20.90 -20.79
N GLN A 300 3.73 -21.22 -20.36
CA GLN A 300 4.76 -20.25 -19.99
C GLN A 300 5.99 -20.38 -20.90
N PRO A 301 6.78 -19.30 -21.11
CA PRO A 301 8.03 -19.38 -21.87
C PRO A 301 9.03 -20.36 -21.21
N PRO A 302 9.58 -21.36 -21.95
CA PRO A 302 10.50 -22.35 -21.38
C PRO A 302 11.74 -21.74 -20.72
N ALA A 303 12.32 -20.71 -21.35
CA ALA A 303 13.49 -20.00 -20.80
C ALA A 303 13.17 -19.33 -19.45
N LEU A 304 11.95 -18.80 -19.29
CA LEU A 304 11.51 -18.17 -18.03
C LEU A 304 11.34 -19.22 -16.92
N ILE A 305 10.76 -20.37 -17.25
CA ILE A 305 10.61 -21.48 -16.30
C ILE A 305 11.97 -21.94 -15.79
N SER A 306 12.93 -22.15 -16.69
CA SER A 306 14.29 -22.54 -16.30
C SER A 306 14.96 -21.51 -15.40
N ALA A 307 14.80 -20.21 -15.70
CA ALA A 307 15.36 -19.14 -14.88
C ALA A 307 14.75 -19.10 -13.46
N ILE A 308 13.42 -19.21 -13.36
CA ILE A 308 12.70 -19.24 -12.07
C ILE A 308 13.06 -20.49 -11.28
N ALA A 309 13.07 -21.65 -11.94
CA ALA A 309 13.38 -22.90 -11.28
C ALA A 309 14.83 -22.93 -10.78
N LYS A 310 15.78 -22.36 -11.53
CA LYS A 310 17.15 -22.16 -11.08
C LYS A 310 17.24 -21.21 -9.88
N ALA A 311 16.46 -20.13 -9.86
CA ALA A 311 16.42 -19.20 -8.73
C ALA A 311 15.77 -19.82 -7.47
N LEU A 312 14.98 -20.89 -7.63
CA LEU A 312 14.33 -21.63 -6.55
C LEU A 312 15.05 -22.96 -6.21
N ASP A 313 16.23 -23.19 -6.77
CA ASP A 313 17.02 -24.42 -6.62
C ASP A 313 16.22 -25.72 -6.89
N LEU A 314 15.32 -25.66 -7.87
CA LEU A 314 14.51 -26.81 -8.29
C LEU A 314 15.23 -27.64 -9.36
N ASN A 315 15.18 -28.97 -9.19
CA ASN A 315 15.66 -29.90 -10.21
C ASN A 315 14.73 -29.92 -11.43
N THR A 316 15.26 -30.22 -12.61
CA THR A 316 14.50 -30.30 -13.87
C THR A 316 13.31 -31.26 -13.77
N SER A 317 13.46 -32.39 -13.08
CA SER A 317 12.39 -33.36 -12.84
C SER A 317 11.24 -32.83 -11.97
N SER A 318 11.48 -31.74 -11.23
CA SER A 318 10.50 -31.10 -10.34
C SER A 318 9.83 -29.90 -10.97
N TYR A 319 10.14 -29.54 -12.22
CA TYR A 319 9.49 -28.41 -12.89
C TYR A 319 7.99 -28.64 -12.96
N ALA A 320 7.57 -29.88 -13.25
CA ALA A 320 6.18 -30.36 -13.26
C ALA A 320 5.39 -30.05 -11.97
N ASN A 321 6.07 -29.79 -10.85
CA ASN A 321 5.44 -29.48 -9.58
C ASN A 321 5.03 -28.01 -9.44
N ILE A 322 5.42 -27.13 -10.37
CA ILE A 322 4.95 -25.75 -10.38
C ILE A 322 3.48 -25.75 -10.78
N VAL A 323 2.61 -25.40 -9.83
CA VAL A 323 1.15 -25.40 -10.01
C VAL A 323 0.69 -24.10 -10.65
N ASN A 324 1.20 -22.97 -10.14
CA ASN A 324 0.87 -21.63 -10.63
C ASN A 324 1.88 -20.62 -10.05
N TRP A 325 1.89 -19.40 -10.57
CA TRP A 325 2.63 -18.28 -10.01
C TRP A 325 1.86 -16.98 -10.14
N GLU A 326 2.23 -16.01 -9.30
CA GLU A 326 1.87 -14.61 -9.47
C GLU A 326 3.18 -13.83 -9.53
N LEU A 327 3.54 -13.45 -10.76
CA LEU A 327 4.76 -12.72 -11.04
C LEU A 327 4.43 -11.38 -11.66
N GLU A 328 5.28 -10.42 -11.37
CA GLU A 328 5.17 -9.06 -11.85
C GLU A 328 6.53 -8.51 -12.27
N LEU A 329 6.51 -7.63 -13.26
CA LEU A 329 7.69 -6.92 -13.72
C LEU A 329 7.90 -5.64 -12.93
N PHE A 330 9.15 -5.36 -12.60
CA PHE A 330 9.54 -4.17 -11.86
C PHE A 330 10.82 -3.56 -12.43
N ASP A 331 11.01 -2.25 -12.24
CA ASP A 331 12.26 -1.57 -12.62
C ASP A 331 13.42 -2.07 -11.75
N VAL A 332 14.48 -2.58 -12.38
CA VAL A 332 15.70 -3.04 -11.69
C VAL A 332 16.57 -1.88 -11.22
N GLN A 333 16.32 -0.65 -11.69
CA GLN A 333 17.07 0.52 -11.27
C GLN A 333 16.94 0.69 -9.74
N PRO A 334 18.06 0.69 -8.99
CA PRO A 334 18.00 0.76 -7.54
C PRO A 334 17.56 2.15 -7.08
N ALA A 335 16.75 2.17 -6.02
CA ALA A 335 16.41 3.33 -5.23
C ALA A 335 17.67 4.03 -4.74
N THR A 336 17.74 5.34 -4.97
CA THR A 336 18.90 6.17 -4.64
C THR A 336 18.49 7.56 -4.16
N VAL A 337 19.44 8.27 -3.55
CA VAL A 337 19.27 9.68 -3.22
C VAL A 337 19.62 10.54 -4.44
N ALA A 338 18.80 11.55 -4.70
CA ALA A 338 18.92 12.44 -5.85
C ALA A 338 18.96 13.91 -5.42
N GLY A 339 19.38 14.79 -6.34
CA GLY A 339 19.58 16.22 -6.10
C GLY A 339 21.02 16.60 -5.76
N LEU A 340 21.37 17.87 -6.00
CA LEU A 340 22.72 18.40 -5.76
C LEU A 340 23.17 18.21 -4.31
N ASN A 341 22.23 18.31 -3.36
CA ASN A 341 22.48 18.12 -1.93
C ASN A 341 21.95 16.79 -1.40
N LYS A 342 21.59 15.84 -2.29
CA LYS A 342 20.98 14.55 -1.91
C LYS A 342 19.69 14.75 -1.08
N GLU A 343 18.89 15.74 -1.48
CA GLU A 343 17.65 16.11 -0.79
C GLU A 343 16.45 15.24 -1.19
N PHE A 344 16.49 14.58 -2.35
CA PHE A 344 15.40 13.75 -2.87
C PHE A 344 15.71 12.26 -2.74
N ILE A 345 14.65 11.44 -2.80
CA ILE A 345 14.72 9.99 -3.00
C ILE A 345 14.09 9.71 -4.36
N SER A 346 14.81 8.98 -5.21
CA SER A 346 14.34 8.52 -6.50
C SER A 346 14.23 7.00 -6.45
N ALA A 347 13.01 6.49 -6.56
CA ALA A 347 12.72 5.07 -6.51
C ALA A 347 11.38 4.77 -7.21
N GLY A 348 11.19 3.53 -7.66
CA GLY A 348 9.87 3.02 -8.01
C GLY A 348 9.05 2.65 -6.77
N ARG A 349 7.73 2.52 -6.93
CA ARG A 349 6.81 1.99 -5.89
C ARG A 349 6.80 2.80 -4.58
N ILE A 350 7.09 4.11 -4.67
CA ILE A 350 7.03 5.01 -3.50
C ILE A 350 5.60 5.07 -2.95
N ASP A 351 4.64 5.11 -3.86
CA ASP A 351 3.21 5.01 -3.59
C ASP A 351 2.83 3.52 -3.36
N ASP A 352 2.36 3.09 -2.19
CA ASP A 352 2.37 3.76 -0.88
C ASP A 352 3.33 3.06 0.12
N MET A 353 4.36 2.39 -0.41
CA MET A 353 5.39 1.75 0.42
C MET A 353 6.09 2.74 1.36
N LEU A 354 6.13 4.03 1.01
CA LEU A 354 6.65 5.08 1.89
C LEU A 354 5.83 5.21 3.18
N CYS A 355 4.51 5.40 3.08
CA CYS A 355 3.68 5.55 4.27
C CYS A 355 3.57 4.24 5.03
N SER A 356 3.46 3.11 4.32
CA SER A 356 3.42 1.78 4.92
C SER A 356 4.67 1.45 5.73
N GLY A 357 5.86 1.71 5.17
CA GLY A 357 7.13 1.54 5.90
C GLY A 357 7.22 2.47 7.11
N ALA A 358 6.83 3.74 6.95
CA ALA A 358 6.87 4.71 8.05
C ALA A 358 5.88 4.36 9.18
N ALA A 359 4.67 3.92 8.85
CA ALA A 359 3.64 3.52 9.80
C ALA A 359 4.09 2.34 10.67
N LEU A 360 4.67 1.31 10.04
CA LEU A 360 5.17 0.15 10.78
C LEU A 360 6.35 0.51 11.69
N GLN A 361 7.29 1.31 11.19
CA GLN A 361 8.42 1.81 11.98
C GLN A 361 7.95 2.68 13.16
N ALA A 362 6.87 3.44 13.00
CA ALA A 362 6.26 4.18 14.09
C ALA A 362 5.66 3.26 15.16
N LEU A 363 4.94 2.20 14.75
CA LEU A 363 4.40 1.19 15.66
C LEU A 363 5.50 0.47 16.44
N ILE A 364 6.62 0.15 15.78
CA ILE A 364 7.77 -0.49 16.42
C ILE A 364 8.36 0.40 17.52
N LYS A 365 8.55 1.71 17.26
CA LYS A 365 9.11 2.64 18.24
C LYS A 365 8.16 2.97 19.39
N VAL A 366 6.86 2.96 19.12
CA VAL A 366 5.83 3.25 20.13
C VAL A 366 5.80 2.21 21.26
N GLN A 367 6.33 1.01 21.03
CA GLN A 367 6.40 -0.06 22.02
C GLN A 367 7.05 0.35 23.35
N SER A 368 8.03 1.25 23.33
CA SER A 368 8.70 1.73 24.55
C SER A 368 7.78 2.54 25.47
N TYR A 369 6.56 2.88 25.01
CA TYR A 369 5.60 3.73 25.71
C TYR A 369 4.27 3.01 26.05
N THR A 370 4.19 1.69 25.84
CA THR A 370 2.95 0.93 26.02
C THR A 370 2.60 0.66 27.48
N SER A 371 3.57 0.75 28.39
CA SER A 371 3.38 0.52 29.84
C SER A 371 2.39 1.47 30.51
N SER A 372 2.12 2.64 29.93
CA SER A 372 1.14 3.60 30.42
C SER A 372 -0.06 3.79 29.49
N SER A 373 -0.12 3.06 28.38
CA SER A 373 -1.17 3.20 27.38
C SER A 373 -2.41 2.39 27.77
N SER A 374 -3.59 2.99 27.58
CA SER A 374 -4.88 2.32 27.71
C SER A 374 -5.51 1.97 26.36
N MET A 375 -4.82 2.23 25.23
CA MET A 375 -5.33 2.04 23.87
C MET A 375 -4.62 0.89 23.14
N ILE A 376 -5.32 0.30 22.16
CA ILE A 376 -4.70 -0.59 21.16
C ILE A 376 -4.17 0.27 20.02
N GLN A 377 -2.91 0.07 19.66
CA GLN A 377 -2.26 0.74 18.54
C GLN A 377 -2.16 -0.25 17.38
N VAL A 378 -2.69 0.12 16.21
CA VAL A 378 -2.88 -0.78 15.07
C VAL A 378 -2.30 -0.12 13.83
N VAL A 379 -1.54 -0.89 13.06
CA VAL A 379 -1.14 -0.57 11.70
C VAL A 379 -1.69 -1.64 10.78
N GLY A 380 -2.51 -1.23 9.81
CA GLY A 380 -3.03 -2.09 8.77
C GLY A 380 -2.41 -1.73 7.42
N LEU A 381 -1.75 -2.71 6.81
CA LEU A 381 -1.17 -2.63 5.47
C LEU A 381 -2.00 -3.51 4.54
N PHE A 382 -2.69 -2.88 3.59
CA PHE A 382 -3.63 -3.55 2.69
C PHE A 382 -3.07 -3.67 1.27
N ASP A 383 -3.60 -4.65 0.54
CA ASP A 383 -3.34 -4.86 -0.89
C ASP A 383 -4.53 -4.30 -1.69
N ASP A 384 -4.36 -4.20 -3.00
CA ASP A 384 -5.43 -3.87 -3.94
C ASP A 384 -6.11 -2.49 -3.73
N GLU A 385 -5.42 -1.50 -3.18
CA GLU A 385 -5.91 -0.12 -3.11
C GLU A 385 -6.11 0.45 -4.51
N GLU A 386 -5.14 0.21 -5.38
CA GLU A 386 -5.03 0.79 -6.72
C GLU A 386 -6.14 0.29 -7.67
N ILE A 387 -6.84 -0.79 -7.27
CA ILE A 387 -8.01 -1.35 -7.97
C ILE A 387 -9.32 -1.17 -7.22
N GLY A 388 -9.33 -0.40 -6.12
CA GLY A 388 -10.53 0.02 -5.38
C GLY A 388 -10.82 -0.72 -4.07
N SER A 389 -9.89 -1.57 -3.60
CA SER A 389 -9.89 -2.28 -2.31
C SER A 389 -11.01 -3.30 -2.06
N LEU A 390 -11.76 -3.70 -3.09
CA LEU A 390 -12.92 -4.59 -2.98
C LEU A 390 -12.56 -6.08 -3.11
N LEU A 391 -11.43 -6.50 -2.55
CA LEU A 391 -11.02 -7.90 -2.46
C LEU A 391 -10.85 -8.33 -1.00
N ARG A 392 -10.66 -9.64 -0.77
CA ARG A 392 -10.54 -10.26 0.56
C ARG A 392 -9.45 -9.62 1.43
N GLN A 393 -8.35 -9.23 0.80
CA GLN A 393 -7.19 -8.59 1.43
C GLN A 393 -7.22 -7.06 1.37
N GLY A 394 -8.15 -6.47 0.62
CA GLY A 394 -8.27 -5.02 0.48
C GLY A 394 -8.87 -4.32 1.69
N ALA A 395 -8.68 -3.01 1.76
CA ALA A 395 -9.13 -2.18 2.88
C ALA A 395 -10.66 -2.14 3.08
N LYS A 396 -11.45 -2.35 2.01
CA LYS A 396 -12.93 -2.48 2.11
C LYS A 396 -13.38 -3.89 2.44
N GLY A 397 -12.45 -4.84 2.57
CA GLY A 397 -12.72 -6.18 3.03
C GLY A 397 -13.02 -6.24 4.52
N ASN A 398 -13.32 -7.44 5.01
CA ASN A 398 -13.58 -7.66 6.44
C ASN A 398 -12.30 -7.78 7.29
N PHE A 399 -11.11 -7.65 6.71
CA PHE A 399 -9.84 -7.98 7.37
C PHE A 399 -9.59 -7.15 8.64
N LEU A 400 -9.72 -5.83 8.55
CA LEU A 400 -9.53 -4.96 9.70
C LEU A 400 -10.65 -5.09 10.74
N PRO A 401 -11.95 -5.00 10.37
CA PRO A 401 -13.03 -5.18 11.33
C PRO A 401 -12.95 -6.49 12.11
N ILE A 402 -12.78 -7.62 11.41
CA ILE A 402 -12.76 -8.94 12.07
C ILE A 402 -11.54 -9.13 12.97
N THR A 403 -10.39 -8.55 12.60
CA THR A 403 -9.18 -8.62 13.42
C THR A 403 -9.36 -7.84 14.72
N LEU A 404 -9.98 -6.65 14.65
CA LEU A 404 -10.26 -5.85 15.83
C LEU A 404 -11.33 -6.49 16.72
N GLU A 405 -12.43 -6.98 16.14
CA GLU A 405 -13.49 -7.67 16.89
C GLU A 405 -12.95 -8.90 17.63
N ARG A 406 -12.11 -9.71 16.97
CA ARG A 406 -11.47 -10.87 17.61
C ARG A 406 -10.47 -10.46 18.68
N ALA A 407 -9.71 -9.40 18.45
CA ALA A 407 -8.75 -8.89 19.42
C ALA A 407 -9.44 -8.38 20.69
N ILE A 408 -10.48 -7.57 20.53
CA ILE A 408 -11.29 -7.03 21.62
C ILE A 408 -12.06 -8.15 22.32
N GLY A 409 -12.64 -9.10 21.57
CA GLY A 409 -13.35 -10.25 22.11
C GLY A 409 -12.45 -11.11 23.00
N SER A 410 -11.24 -11.43 22.53
CA SER A 410 -10.23 -12.17 23.30
C SER A 410 -9.87 -11.43 24.61
N LEU A 411 -9.68 -10.11 24.56
CA LEU A 411 -9.39 -9.28 25.73
C LEU A 411 -10.57 -9.15 26.70
N ALA A 412 -11.80 -9.27 26.21
CA ALA A 412 -13.01 -9.29 27.01
C ALA A 412 -13.32 -10.67 27.62
N GLY A 413 -12.46 -11.67 27.41
CA GLY A 413 -12.70 -13.05 27.84
C GLY A 413 -13.78 -13.76 27.01
N HIS A 414 -14.24 -13.17 25.92
CA HIS A 414 -15.17 -13.78 25.00
C HIS A 414 -14.40 -14.70 24.06
N LYS A 415 -14.69 -16.00 24.10
CA LYS A 415 -14.23 -16.93 23.08
C LYS A 415 -15.19 -16.78 21.90
N PRO A 416 -14.75 -16.26 20.73
CA PRO A 416 -15.64 -16.14 19.59
C PRO A 416 -16.11 -17.54 19.17
N ASP A 417 -17.39 -17.66 18.85
CA ASP A 417 -17.97 -18.88 18.30
C ASP A 417 -17.28 -19.24 16.99
N SER A 418 -17.17 -20.54 16.69
CA SER A 418 -16.48 -21.07 15.51
C SER A 418 -16.99 -20.49 14.18
N ASP A 419 -18.18 -19.90 14.17
CA ASP A 419 -18.84 -19.29 13.01
C ASP A 419 -18.17 -18.00 12.50
N LEU A 420 -17.37 -17.31 13.32
CA LEU A 420 -16.53 -16.19 12.87
C LEU A 420 -15.31 -16.65 12.07
N MET A 421 -14.96 -17.94 12.11
CA MET A 421 -13.82 -18.50 11.36
C MET A 421 -14.14 -18.81 9.89
N GLY A 422 -15.41 -18.68 9.48
CA GLY A 422 -15.90 -19.10 8.16
C GLY A 422 -16.37 -18.00 7.22
N ARG A 423 -16.44 -16.73 7.65
CA ARG A 423 -16.75 -15.60 6.75
C ARG A 423 -15.47 -15.15 6.03
N CYS A 424 -14.91 -16.03 5.20
CA CYS A 424 -13.82 -15.74 4.27
C CYS A 424 -14.34 -15.07 3.00
#